data_AF-A0A7J8U047-F1
#
_entry.id   AF-A0A7J8U047-F1
#
_cell.length_a   1.000
_cell.length_b   1.000
_cell.length_c   1.000
_cell.angle_alpha   90.00
_cell.angle_beta   90.00
_cell.angle_gamma   90.00
#
_symmetry.space_group_name_H-M   'P 1'
#
loop_
_entity.id
_entity.type
_entity.pdbx_description
1 polymer ?
#
loop_
_entity_poly.entity_id
_entity_poly.type
_entity_poly.pdbx_seq_one_letter_code
_entity_poly.pdbx_strand_id
1 'polypeptide(L)'
;ENWGVEGLSGDSIRLNRREVPETNVCELIDDTNDGWMEERVMEIYGDYMGDQICKIPILHNGPDDYRIWFDSPLGSYSTKSALVWKLNTLPKIKIFCWRIGHDILPTYENISKIRMEFSCLCPRCGSEEETLMHALKDCPKARAVLIHGGFDNALLDGSYWRCVDWIEDVARSLDKKALSDFVTVLWNIWNSRNNKVFRNTEEDAKAIWDRAATLNRDFRTFNFMERPMIPKPVEEKGWQKPRLGVVKINFDAAVEGRRMSFGVVARDHDGFVLGGRAGVLESNAGAEWAELQALAECLELAREKRWLKLEVESDCANLVNRLKWARVDFSTYGFRIRQLLNSFDPCIVFNFKFVWTPRCCNKAADQLCKWAFKNNCTKAFDMDYPIEIHDVILNDAIN
;
A
#
# COMPACT_ATOMS: atom_id res chain seq x y z
N GLU A 1 23.09 5.22 19.27
CA GLU A 1 22.56 4.25 18.29
C GLU A 1 22.05 2.93 18.90
N ASN A 2 21.84 2.86 20.22
CA ASN A 2 21.21 1.71 20.90
C ASN A 2 19.78 2.05 21.35
N TRP A 3 18.87 2.22 20.40
CA TRP A 3 17.46 2.42 20.74
C TRP A 3 16.81 1.09 21.10
N GLY A 4 16.67 0.83 22.41
CA GLY A 4 15.54 0.08 22.98
C GLY A 4 15.43 -1.40 22.63
N VAL A 5 16.53 -2.15 22.68
CA VAL A 5 16.54 -3.63 22.62
C VAL A 5 16.17 -4.24 24.00
N GLU A 6 16.20 -3.45 25.07
CA GLU A 6 15.92 -3.90 26.44
C GLU A 6 14.45 -4.27 26.68
N GLY A 7 13.53 -3.88 25.80
CA GLY A 7 12.13 -4.35 25.79
C GLY A 7 11.94 -5.76 25.21
N LEU A 8 13.03 -6.45 24.80
CA LEU A 8 13.00 -7.81 24.26
C LEU A 8 13.05 -8.91 25.32
N SER A 9 13.17 -8.58 26.62
CA SER A 9 13.27 -9.58 27.70
C SER A 9 11.98 -10.33 28.02
N GLY A 10 10.87 -10.04 27.32
CA GLY A 10 9.84 -11.05 27.12
C GLY A 10 8.81 -11.24 28.22
N ASP A 11 8.62 -10.30 29.14
CA ASP A 11 7.45 -10.35 30.01
C ASP A 11 6.24 -9.73 29.30
N SER A 12 5.24 -10.58 29.05
CA SER A 12 3.93 -10.15 28.56
C SER A 12 3.20 -9.49 29.73
N ILE A 13 2.77 -8.24 29.60
CA ILE A 13 1.86 -7.65 30.59
C ILE A 13 0.53 -8.39 30.43
N ARG A 14 0.20 -9.25 31.40
CA ARG A 14 -1.07 -9.95 31.48
C ARG A 14 -1.97 -9.18 32.43
N LEU A 15 -2.78 -8.28 31.89
CA LEU A 15 -3.82 -7.63 32.67
C LEU A 15 -5.09 -8.46 32.59
N ASN A 16 -5.67 -8.79 33.73
CA ASN A 16 -6.94 -9.49 33.76
C ASN A 16 -8.01 -8.50 33.26
N ARG A 17 -8.75 -8.85 32.20
CA ARG A 17 -9.71 -7.93 31.54
C ARG A 17 -10.82 -7.41 32.47
N ARG A 18 -10.97 -8.01 33.67
CA ARG A 18 -11.90 -7.58 34.71
C ARG A 18 -11.40 -6.41 35.57
N GLU A 19 -10.11 -6.04 35.47
CA GLU A 19 -9.46 -5.05 36.35
C GLU A 19 -9.19 -3.70 35.66
N VAL A 20 -9.43 -3.61 34.34
CA VAL A 20 -9.20 -2.39 33.54
C VAL A 20 -10.50 -1.98 32.84
N PRO A 21 -11.39 -1.22 33.51
CA PRO A 21 -12.56 -0.62 32.88
C PRO A 21 -12.20 0.46 31.85
N GLU A 22 -10.99 1.01 31.90
CA GLU A 22 -10.59 2.13 31.06
C GLU A 22 -10.43 1.74 29.59
N THR A 23 -11.03 2.53 28.69
CA THR A 23 -11.01 2.26 27.25
C THR A 23 -10.08 3.17 26.44
N ASN A 24 -9.79 4.36 26.95
CA ASN A 24 -8.96 5.39 26.35
C ASN A 24 -7.85 5.87 27.30
N VAL A 25 -6.76 6.41 26.75
CA VAL A 25 -5.64 6.95 27.56
C VAL A 25 -6.07 8.16 28.37
N CYS A 26 -6.95 9.01 27.83
CA CYS A 26 -7.55 10.14 28.55
C CYS A 26 -8.22 9.75 29.89
N GLU A 27 -8.63 8.51 30.07
CA GLU A 27 -9.23 8.02 31.32
C GLU A 27 -8.19 7.77 32.43
N LEU A 28 -6.90 7.85 32.09
CA LEU A 28 -5.76 7.75 33.02
C LEU A 28 -5.04 9.09 33.23
N ILE A 29 -5.59 10.17 32.66
CA ILE A 29 -5.11 11.54 32.82
C ILE A 29 -5.90 12.18 33.96
N ASP A 30 -5.24 12.99 34.78
CA ASP A 30 -5.92 13.70 35.86
C ASP A 30 -6.99 14.69 35.35
N ASP A 31 -7.91 15.07 36.25
CA ASP A 31 -9.00 15.99 35.91
C ASP A 31 -8.50 17.38 35.46
N THR A 32 -7.24 17.71 35.77
CA THR A 32 -6.56 18.96 35.41
C THR A 32 -5.90 18.90 34.03
N ASN A 33 -5.85 17.71 33.40
CA ASN A 33 -5.19 17.45 32.11
C ASN A 33 -3.70 17.86 32.11
N ASP A 34 -3.05 17.87 33.27
CA ASP A 34 -1.64 18.28 33.43
C ASP A 34 -0.73 17.18 33.96
N GLY A 35 -1.30 16.03 34.31
CA GLY A 35 -0.56 14.87 34.77
C GLY A 35 -1.34 13.57 34.61
N TRP A 36 -0.67 12.49 34.97
CA TRP A 36 -1.29 11.17 35.02
C TRP A 36 -2.01 11.01 36.36
N MET A 37 -3.12 10.24 36.37
CA MET A 37 -3.68 9.71 37.61
C MET A 37 -2.72 8.67 38.18
N GLU A 38 -1.66 9.12 38.85
CA GLU A 38 -0.51 8.28 39.22
C GLU A 38 -0.95 7.02 39.98
N GLU A 39 -1.84 7.14 40.96
CA GLU A 39 -2.37 6.00 41.72
C GLU A 39 -3.03 4.95 40.82
N ARG A 40 -3.83 5.38 39.85
CA ARG A 40 -4.54 4.49 38.94
C ARG A 40 -3.59 3.85 37.91
N VAL A 41 -2.64 4.62 37.42
CA VAL A 41 -1.58 4.13 36.51
C VAL A 41 -0.71 3.09 37.21
N MET A 42 -0.34 3.31 38.46
CA MET A 42 0.42 2.35 39.28
C MET A 42 -0.41 1.10 39.59
N GLU A 43 -1.71 1.24 39.86
CA GLU A 43 -2.61 0.11 40.09
C GLU A 43 -2.71 -0.82 38.86
N ILE A 44 -2.81 -0.24 37.66
CA ILE A 44 -2.96 -1.00 36.42
C ILE A 44 -1.63 -1.60 35.94
N TYR A 45 -0.55 -0.82 35.98
CA TYR A 45 0.72 -1.21 35.34
C TYR A 45 1.82 -1.64 36.32
N GLY A 46 1.58 -1.54 37.63
CA GLY A 46 2.53 -1.84 38.70
C GLY A 46 3.62 -0.78 38.84
N ASP A 47 4.31 -0.77 39.99
CA ASP A 47 5.24 0.30 40.40
C ASP A 47 6.29 0.66 39.35
N TYR A 48 6.92 -0.34 38.73
CA TYR A 48 8.02 -0.10 37.79
C TYR A 48 7.52 0.56 36.49
N MET A 49 6.49 0.01 35.86
CA MET A 49 5.98 0.55 34.59
C MET A 49 5.13 1.80 34.81
N GLY A 50 4.38 1.86 35.90
CA GLY A 50 3.60 3.02 36.28
C GLY A 50 4.48 4.25 36.48
N ASP A 51 5.63 4.12 37.16
CA ASP A 51 6.61 5.19 37.31
C ASP A 51 7.15 5.70 35.96
N GLN A 52 7.39 4.79 35.01
CA GLN A 52 7.84 5.17 33.67
C GLN A 52 6.74 5.87 32.86
N ILE A 53 5.48 5.44 33.01
CA ILE A 53 4.33 6.07 32.34
C ILE A 53 4.11 7.48 32.89
N CYS A 54 4.14 7.65 34.22
CA CYS A 54 3.91 8.95 34.87
C CYS A 54 4.99 9.99 34.50
N LYS A 55 6.18 9.54 34.06
CA LYS A 55 7.27 10.42 33.56
C LYS A 55 7.05 10.93 32.14
N ILE A 56 6.05 10.42 31.41
CA ILE A 56 5.72 10.88 30.06
C ILE A 56 4.95 12.20 30.18
N PRO A 57 5.46 13.33 29.66
CA PRO A 57 4.75 14.60 29.75
C PRO A 57 3.47 14.59 28.91
N ILE A 58 2.37 15.06 29.50
CA ILE A 58 1.08 15.21 28.82
C ILE A 58 1.04 16.57 28.10
N LEU A 59 0.62 16.58 26.84
CA LEU A 59 0.57 17.78 26.01
C LEU A 59 -0.87 18.31 25.95
N HIS A 60 -1.12 19.50 26.51
CA HIS A 60 -2.45 20.12 26.62
C HIS A 60 -3.14 20.47 25.29
N ASN A 61 -2.40 20.52 24.18
CA ASN A 61 -2.89 20.94 22.87
C ASN A 61 -2.65 19.86 21.78
N GLY A 62 -2.77 18.59 22.17
CA GLY A 62 -2.74 17.47 21.24
C GLY A 62 -4.03 17.37 20.41
N PRO A 63 -4.02 16.63 19.29
CA PRO A 63 -5.25 16.19 18.64
C PRO A 63 -6.07 15.33 19.59
N ASP A 64 -7.39 15.22 19.36
CA ASP A 64 -8.27 14.34 20.13
C ASP A 64 -7.72 12.91 20.17
N ASP A 65 -7.76 12.29 21.34
CA ASP A 65 -7.36 10.90 21.52
C ASP A 65 -8.17 9.98 20.61
N TYR A 66 -7.49 9.05 19.96
CA TYR A 66 -8.12 8.04 19.11
C TYR A 66 -7.50 6.67 19.34
N ARG A 67 -8.30 5.62 19.14
CA ARG A 67 -7.87 4.23 19.33
C ARG A 67 -6.81 3.85 18.30
N ILE A 68 -5.55 3.82 18.73
CA ILE A 68 -4.40 3.41 17.92
C ILE A 68 -4.11 1.90 17.97
N TRP A 69 -4.62 1.21 19.00
CA TRP A 69 -4.46 -0.23 19.20
C TRP A 69 -5.83 -0.91 19.31
N PHE A 70 -6.03 -1.99 18.57
CA PHE A 70 -7.24 -2.82 18.67
C PHE A 70 -7.05 -3.92 19.70
N ASP A 71 -8.14 -4.28 20.38
CA ASP A 71 -8.19 -5.34 21.39
C ASP A 71 -7.42 -6.60 20.95
N SER A 72 -6.45 -7.02 21.78
CA SER A 72 -5.98 -8.40 21.78
C SER A 72 -7.06 -9.23 22.48
N PRO A 73 -7.72 -10.19 21.82
CA PRO A 73 -8.76 -11.02 22.46
C PRO A 73 -8.27 -11.78 23.71
N LEU A 74 -6.95 -11.86 23.88
CA LEU A 74 -6.26 -12.60 24.93
C LEU A 74 -5.60 -11.70 25.99
N GLY A 75 -5.75 -10.37 25.92
CA GLY A 75 -5.17 -9.43 26.90
C GLY A 75 -3.64 -9.43 26.97
N SER A 76 -2.97 -10.02 25.97
CA SER A 76 -1.51 -10.07 25.89
C SER A 76 -1.03 -8.96 24.96
N TYR A 77 -0.43 -7.93 25.55
CA TYR A 77 0.21 -6.83 24.82
C TYR A 77 1.71 -7.07 24.80
N SER A 78 2.30 -7.09 23.61
CA SER A 78 3.75 -7.13 23.48
C SER A 78 4.19 -6.06 22.50
N THR A 79 5.30 -5.40 22.81
CA THR A 79 6.03 -4.46 21.95
C THR A 79 6.47 -5.08 20.62
N LYS A 80 6.29 -6.39 20.44
CA LYS A 80 6.71 -7.21 19.30
C LYS A 80 6.03 -6.82 17.97
N SER A 81 4.79 -6.33 17.98
CA SER A 81 4.11 -5.84 16.76
C SER A 81 4.55 -4.43 16.34
N ALA A 82 5.25 -3.67 17.20
CA ALA A 82 5.75 -2.33 16.88
C ALA A 82 6.95 -2.35 15.92
N LEU A 83 7.75 -3.42 15.92
CA LEU A 83 8.92 -3.57 15.04
C LEU A 83 8.53 -3.46 13.56
N VAL A 84 7.43 -4.12 13.19
CA VAL A 84 6.87 -4.15 11.84
C VAL A 84 6.54 -2.74 11.33
N TRP A 85 6.02 -1.89 12.21
CA TRP A 85 5.64 -0.53 11.84
C TRP A 85 6.84 0.37 11.56
N LYS A 86 8.00 0.07 12.16
CA LYS A 86 9.28 0.75 11.92
C LYS A 86 10.04 0.24 10.69
N LEU A 87 9.59 -0.85 10.06
CA LEU A 87 10.21 -1.33 8.82
C LEU A 87 9.90 -0.38 7.66
N ASN A 88 10.92 -0.14 6.83
CA ASN A 88 10.75 0.58 5.58
C ASN A 88 10.34 -0.42 4.50
N THR A 89 9.04 -0.68 4.43
CA THR A 89 8.38 -1.55 3.43
C THR A 89 6.96 -1.04 3.16
N LEU A 90 6.27 -1.62 2.17
CA LEU A 90 4.93 -1.22 1.79
C LEU A 90 3.92 -1.42 2.92
N PRO A 91 2.93 -0.52 3.11
CA PRO A 91 1.91 -0.65 4.16
C PRO A 91 1.18 -2.01 4.18
N LYS A 92 0.88 -2.56 3.00
CA LYS A 92 0.25 -3.89 2.88
C LYS A 92 1.10 -5.03 3.45
N ILE A 93 2.43 -4.90 3.40
CA ILE A 93 3.37 -5.88 3.95
C ILE A 93 3.45 -5.71 5.48
N LYS A 94 3.34 -4.48 5.99
CA LYS A 94 3.20 -4.23 7.44
C LYS A 94 1.95 -4.88 8.01
N ILE A 95 0.80 -4.69 7.35
CA ILE A 95 -0.46 -5.34 7.75
C ILE A 95 -0.33 -6.87 7.69
N PHE A 96 0.33 -7.41 6.67
CA PHE A 96 0.60 -8.84 6.59
C PHE A 96 1.44 -9.35 7.77
N CYS A 97 2.53 -8.67 8.12
CA CYS A 97 3.36 -9.05 9.26
C CYS A 97 2.60 -8.91 10.59
N TRP A 98 1.76 -7.88 10.73
CA TRP A 98 0.86 -7.76 11.88
C TRP A 98 -0.08 -8.97 11.98
N ARG A 99 -0.68 -9.41 10.87
CA ARG A 99 -1.52 -10.63 10.84
C ARG A 99 -0.74 -11.90 11.17
N ILE A 100 0.55 -11.99 10.78
CA ILE A 100 1.43 -13.09 11.21
C ILE A 100 1.62 -13.06 12.73
N GLY A 101 1.90 -11.88 13.30
CA GLY A 101 2.12 -11.72 14.73
C GLY A 101 0.93 -12.14 15.59
N HIS A 102 -0.29 -12.02 15.04
CA HIS A 102 -1.53 -12.47 15.68
C HIS A 102 -1.95 -13.90 15.29
N ASP A 103 -1.22 -14.56 14.39
CA ASP A 103 -1.55 -15.89 13.85
C ASP A 103 -2.97 -16.00 13.26
N ILE A 104 -3.43 -14.91 12.63
CA ILE A 104 -4.81 -14.79 12.08
C ILE A 104 -4.85 -14.89 10.56
N LEU A 105 -3.76 -15.34 9.93
CA LEU A 105 -3.79 -15.60 8.50
C LEU A 105 -4.63 -16.86 8.20
N PRO A 106 -5.41 -16.87 7.10
CA PRO A 106 -6.31 -17.97 6.74
C PRO A 106 -5.54 -19.17 6.17
N THR A 107 -4.73 -19.79 7.00
CA THR A 107 -4.13 -21.11 6.76
C THR A 107 -5.20 -22.20 6.85
N TYR A 108 -4.99 -23.36 6.24
CA TYR A 108 -5.97 -24.43 6.30
C TYR A 108 -6.14 -24.99 7.71
N GLU A 109 -5.11 -24.96 8.57
CA GLU A 109 -5.24 -25.23 10.01
C GLU A 109 -6.23 -24.24 10.67
N ASN A 110 -6.08 -22.94 10.42
CA ASN A 110 -6.97 -21.94 11.03
C ASN A 110 -8.40 -22.00 10.47
N ILE A 111 -8.54 -22.34 9.18
CA ILE A 111 -9.85 -22.51 8.56
C ILE A 111 -10.53 -23.77 9.08
N SER A 112 -9.83 -24.90 9.21
CA SER A 112 -10.40 -26.17 9.67
C SER A 112 -10.91 -26.08 11.11
N LYS A 113 -10.25 -25.28 11.97
CA LYS A 113 -10.71 -24.93 13.33
C LYS A 113 -12.07 -24.24 13.35
N ILE A 114 -12.42 -23.50 12.29
CA ILE A 114 -13.71 -22.78 12.16
C ILE A 114 -14.72 -23.58 11.34
N ARG A 115 -14.26 -24.30 10.31
CA ARG A 115 -15.06 -25.08 9.37
C ARG A 115 -14.53 -26.50 9.28
N MET A 116 -15.09 -27.41 10.07
CA MET A 116 -14.64 -28.82 10.20
C MET A 116 -14.65 -29.61 8.88
N GLU A 117 -15.37 -29.16 7.86
CA GLU A 117 -15.43 -29.79 6.53
C GLU A 117 -14.18 -29.52 5.67
N PHE A 118 -13.34 -28.57 6.06
CA PHE A 118 -12.11 -28.23 5.33
C PHE A 118 -10.95 -29.11 5.76
N SER A 119 -10.19 -29.61 4.78
CA SER A 119 -8.92 -30.30 5.04
C SER A 119 -7.93 -29.35 5.71
N CYS A 120 -7.17 -29.85 6.68
CA CYS A 120 -6.05 -29.12 7.27
C CYS A 120 -4.74 -29.27 6.47
N LEU A 121 -4.70 -30.15 5.46
CA LEU A 121 -3.48 -30.40 4.68
C LEU A 121 -3.10 -29.20 3.81
N CYS A 122 -1.80 -28.97 3.67
CA CYS A 122 -1.25 -27.89 2.86
C CYS A 122 -1.68 -28.01 1.39
N PRO A 123 -2.31 -26.97 0.81
CA PRO A 123 -2.78 -26.99 -0.58
C PRO A 123 -1.64 -26.99 -1.63
N ARG A 124 -0.39 -26.76 -1.20
CA ARG A 124 0.79 -26.77 -2.09
C ARG A 124 1.49 -28.12 -2.13
N CYS A 125 1.80 -28.70 -0.97
CA CYS A 125 2.53 -29.98 -0.89
C CYS A 125 1.62 -31.19 -0.67
N GLY A 126 0.45 -31.00 -0.06
CA GLY A 126 -0.50 -32.07 0.25
C GLY A 126 -0.02 -33.09 1.30
N SER A 127 1.13 -32.88 1.95
CA SER A 127 1.79 -33.89 2.79
C SER A 127 1.67 -33.62 4.30
N GLU A 128 1.61 -32.36 4.69
CA GLU A 128 1.65 -31.91 6.09
C GLU A 128 0.48 -30.95 6.36
N GLU A 129 0.12 -30.77 7.64
CA GLU A 129 -0.86 -29.76 8.04
C GLU A 129 -0.35 -28.34 7.75
N GLU A 130 -1.21 -27.49 7.21
CA GLU A 130 -0.87 -26.11 6.87
C GLU A 130 -0.92 -25.20 8.09
N THR A 131 0.07 -25.31 8.95
CA THR A 131 0.34 -24.27 9.94
C THR A 131 0.89 -23.02 9.25
N LEU A 132 0.87 -21.87 9.94
CA LEU A 132 1.49 -20.66 9.41
C LEU A 132 3.00 -20.85 9.17
N MET A 133 3.65 -21.65 10.01
CA MET A 133 5.06 -22.02 9.83
C MET A 133 5.27 -22.86 8.58
N HIS A 134 4.42 -23.87 8.37
CA HIS A 134 4.49 -24.68 7.17
C HIS A 134 4.27 -23.83 5.92
N ALA A 135 3.24 -22.98 5.91
CA ALA A 135 2.90 -22.15 4.75
C ALA A 135 4.02 -21.20 4.31
N LEU A 136 4.79 -20.66 5.25
CA LEU A 136 5.80 -19.63 4.99
C LEU A 136 7.24 -20.17 4.93
N LYS A 137 7.52 -21.32 5.54
CA LYS A 137 8.88 -21.83 5.75
C LYS A 137 9.03 -23.31 5.41
N ASP A 138 8.31 -24.20 6.10
CA ASP A 138 8.62 -25.64 6.05
C ASP A 138 8.06 -26.35 4.81
N CYS A 139 7.02 -25.78 4.18
CA CYS A 139 6.51 -26.29 2.91
C CYS A 139 7.64 -26.33 1.87
N PRO A 140 7.88 -27.47 1.18
CA PRO A 140 8.98 -27.58 0.21
C PRO A 140 8.97 -26.48 -0.85
N LYS A 141 7.77 -26.02 -1.23
CA LYS A 141 7.58 -24.93 -2.19
C LYS A 141 7.90 -23.54 -1.62
N ALA A 142 7.65 -23.31 -0.33
CA ALA A 142 8.06 -22.09 0.36
C ALA A 142 9.57 -22.10 0.63
N ARG A 143 10.09 -23.22 1.15
CA ARG A 143 11.51 -23.44 1.43
C ARG A 143 12.39 -23.23 0.20
N ALA A 144 11.95 -23.69 -0.98
CA ALA A 144 12.66 -23.47 -2.23
C ALA A 144 12.88 -21.97 -2.56
N VAL A 145 11.89 -21.11 -2.28
CA VAL A 145 12.02 -19.65 -2.49
C VAL A 145 13.04 -19.05 -1.53
N LEU A 146 13.01 -19.46 -0.26
CA LEU A 146 13.94 -18.98 0.76
C LEU A 146 15.39 -19.40 0.44
N ILE A 147 15.60 -20.67 0.08
CA ILE A 147 16.92 -21.18 -0.33
C ILE A 147 17.43 -20.46 -1.58
N HIS A 148 16.57 -20.24 -2.59
CA HIS A 148 16.94 -19.49 -3.79
C HIS A 148 17.43 -18.07 -3.45
N GLY A 149 16.86 -17.50 -2.40
CA GLY A 149 17.25 -16.20 -1.86
C GLY A 149 18.57 -16.14 -1.09
N GLY A 150 19.24 -17.27 -0.91
CA GLY A 150 20.46 -17.37 -0.11
C GLY A 150 20.22 -17.35 1.40
N PHE A 151 18.99 -17.63 1.86
CA PHE A 151 18.74 -17.85 3.29
C PHE A 151 19.36 -19.19 3.70
N ASP A 152 20.36 -19.12 4.57
CA ASP A 152 21.14 -20.28 5.01
C ASP A 152 20.31 -21.24 5.87
N ASN A 153 20.70 -22.51 5.87
CA ASN A 153 20.11 -23.58 6.66
C ASN A 153 20.07 -23.23 8.16
N ALA A 154 21.03 -22.47 8.68
CA ALA A 154 21.02 -22.01 10.08
C ALA A 154 19.76 -21.19 10.44
N LEU A 155 19.19 -20.41 9.49
CA LEU A 155 17.98 -19.62 9.72
C LEU A 155 16.69 -20.41 9.42
N LEU A 156 16.80 -21.52 8.69
CA LEU A 156 15.66 -22.33 8.24
C LEU A 156 15.49 -23.63 9.03
N ASP A 157 16.51 -24.13 9.71
CA ASP A 157 16.48 -25.44 10.34
C ASP A 157 16.12 -25.39 11.84
N GLY A 158 16.01 -24.19 12.42
CA GLY A 158 15.51 -24.01 13.78
C GLY A 158 14.05 -24.47 13.93
N SER A 159 13.74 -25.16 15.02
CA SER A 159 12.37 -25.59 15.36
C SER A 159 11.70 -24.54 16.25
N TYR A 160 10.53 -24.05 15.82
CA TYR A 160 9.78 -23.00 16.49
C TYR A 160 8.33 -23.42 16.65
N TRP A 161 7.74 -23.13 17.82
CA TRP A 161 6.33 -23.39 18.08
C TRP A 161 5.42 -22.42 17.34
N ARG A 162 5.78 -21.13 17.28
CA ARG A 162 5.01 -20.11 16.55
C ARG A 162 5.84 -19.48 15.45
N CYS A 163 5.16 -19.11 14.36
CA CYS A 163 5.79 -18.41 13.24
C CYS A 163 6.42 -17.07 13.65
N VAL A 164 5.80 -16.37 14.61
CA VAL A 164 6.32 -15.10 15.12
C VAL A 164 7.65 -15.26 15.85
N ASP A 165 7.85 -16.36 16.57
CA ASP A 165 9.09 -16.62 17.33
C ASP A 165 10.26 -16.85 16.36
N TRP A 166 10.00 -17.55 15.25
CA TRP A 166 10.98 -17.71 14.16
C TRP A 166 11.36 -16.38 13.52
N ILE A 167 10.37 -15.55 13.15
CA ILE A 167 10.63 -14.25 12.53
C ILE A 167 11.38 -13.33 13.49
N GLU A 168 11.08 -13.41 14.79
CA GLU A 168 11.79 -12.66 15.83
C GLU A 168 13.27 -13.06 15.89
N ASP A 169 13.57 -14.36 15.86
CA ASP A 169 14.95 -14.84 15.87
C ASP A 169 15.74 -14.40 14.63
N VAL A 170 15.10 -14.51 13.45
CA VAL A 170 15.67 -13.98 12.20
C VAL A 170 15.89 -12.46 12.31
N ALA A 171 14.95 -11.72 12.90
CA ALA A 171 15.06 -10.27 13.08
C ALA A 171 16.21 -9.84 14.00
N ARG A 172 16.65 -10.69 14.93
CA ARG A 172 17.84 -10.41 15.77
C ARG A 172 19.15 -10.54 14.98
N SER A 173 19.15 -11.33 13.92
CA SER A 173 20.32 -11.62 13.09
C SER A 173 20.43 -10.69 11.86
N LEU A 174 19.33 -10.03 11.48
CA LEU A 174 19.26 -9.18 10.29
C LEU A 174 19.22 -7.69 10.65
N ASP A 175 19.87 -6.86 9.83
CA ASP A 175 19.66 -5.42 9.89
C ASP A 175 18.24 -5.04 9.41
N LYS A 176 17.82 -3.79 9.65
CA LYS A 176 16.49 -3.30 9.24
C LYS A 176 16.22 -3.46 7.74
N LYS A 177 17.25 -3.36 6.91
CA LYS A 177 17.14 -3.43 5.45
C LYS A 177 16.91 -4.88 5.02
N ALA A 178 17.72 -5.80 5.51
CA ALA A 178 17.60 -7.24 5.27
C ALA A 178 16.30 -7.80 5.85
N LEU A 179 15.87 -7.32 7.02
CA LEU A 179 14.59 -7.68 7.61
C LEU A 179 13.40 -7.20 6.75
N SER A 180 13.44 -5.96 6.24
CA SER A 180 12.47 -5.48 5.25
C SER A 180 12.45 -6.36 3.99
N ASP A 181 13.62 -6.78 3.50
CA ASP A 181 13.71 -7.64 2.32
C ASP A 181 13.07 -9.01 2.59
N PHE A 182 13.39 -9.61 3.74
CA PHE A 182 12.89 -10.90 4.20
C PHE A 182 11.37 -10.92 4.33
N VAL A 183 10.76 -9.95 5.02
CA VAL A 183 9.30 -9.93 5.18
C VAL A 183 8.55 -9.72 3.86
N THR A 184 9.16 -9.02 2.90
CA THR A 184 8.61 -8.89 1.54
C THR A 184 8.65 -10.22 0.79
N VAL A 185 9.68 -11.05 0.99
CA VAL A 185 9.75 -12.41 0.43
C VAL A 185 8.64 -13.28 1.03
N LEU A 186 8.46 -13.26 2.36
CA LEU A 186 7.37 -14.00 3.03
C LEU A 186 5.98 -13.59 2.49
N TRP A 187 5.77 -12.30 2.25
CA TRP A 187 4.51 -11.81 1.65
C TRP A 187 4.30 -12.36 0.23
N ASN A 188 5.36 -12.46 -0.57
CA ASN A 188 5.27 -13.03 -1.92
C ASN A 188 5.06 -14.56 -1.89
N ILE A 189 5.64 -15.27 -0.93
CA ILE A 189 5.37 -16.70 -0.68
C ILE A 189 3.89 -16.89 -0.34
N TRP A 190 3.36 -16.07 0.57
CA TRP A 190 1.95 -16.11 0.95
C TRP A 190 1.01 -15.85 -0.24
N ASN A 191 1.32 -14.86 -1.08
CA ASN A 191 0.52 -14.60 -2.29
C ASN A 191 0.60 -15.72 -3.32
N SER A 192 1.78 -16.32 -3.51
CA SER A 192 1.93 -17.49 -4.38
C SER A 192 1.07 -18.66 -3.88
N ARG A 193 1.06 -18.91 -2.56
CA ARG A 193 0.14 -19.87 -1.94
C ARG A 193 -1.33 -19.52 -2.22
N ASN A 194 -1.72 -18.26 -2.07
CA ASN A 194 -3.11 -17.85 -2.34
C ASN A 194 -3.48 -18.02 -3.82
N ASN A 195 -2.55 -17.76 -4.76
CA ASN A 195 -2.77 -18.05 -6.18
C ASN A 195 -2.98 -19.55 -6.42
N LYS A 196 -2.25 -20.42 -5.71
CA LYS A 196 -2.48 -21.86 -5.77
C LYS A 196 -3.88 -22.23 -5.27
N VAL A 197 -4.34 -21.65 -4.16
CA VAL A 197 -5.67 -21.93 -3.59
C VAL A 197 -6.80 -21.41 -4.48
N PHE A 198 -6.75 -20.14 -4.91
CA PHE A 198 -7.87 -19.47 -5.59
C PHE A 198 -7.85 -19.60 -7.12
N ARG A 199 -6.68 -19.88 -7.71
CA ARG A 199 -6.48 -19.90 -9.17
C ARG A 199 -5.81 -21.19 -9.67
N ASN A 200 -5.55 -22.15 -8.78
CA ASN A 200 -4.82 -23.38 -9.05
C ASN A 200 -3.49 -23.16 -9.81
N THR A 201 -2.86 -22.01 -9.61
CA THR A 201 -1.64 -21.60 -10.31
C THR A 201 -0.46 -21.64 -9.33
N GLU A 202 0.62 -22.32 -9.71
CA GLU A 202 1.85 -22.41 -8.93
C GLU A 202 3.00 -21.80 -9.72
N GLU A 203 3.74 -20.88 -9.10
CA GLU A 203 4.85 -20.15 -9.73
C GLU A 203 6.19 -20.80 -9.36
N ASP A 204 7.19 -20.67 -10.22
CA ASP A 204 8.55 -21.12 -9.90
C ASP A 204 9.17 -20.29 -8.76
N ALA A 205 10.03 -20.93 -7.96
CA ALA A 205 10.65 -20.29 -6.80
C ALA A 205 11.45 -19.04 -7.18
N LYS A 206 12.14 -19.07 -8.32
CA LYS A 206 12.89 -17.93 -8.86
C LYS A 206 11.96 -16.76 -9.20
N ALA A 207 10.80 -17.03 -9.82
CA ALA A 207 9.85 -15.98 -10.18
C ALA A 207 9.28 -15.27 -8.95
N ILE A 208 8.98 -16.03 -7.89
CA ILE A 208 8.50 -15.48 -6.61
C ILE A 208 9.60 -14.59 -5.97
N TRP A 209 10.85 -15.07 -5.97
CA TRP A 209 12.01 -14.33 -5.48
C TRP A 209 12.25 -13.04 -6.27
N ASP A 210 12.33 -13.12 -7.59
CA ASP A 210 12.60 -11.99 -8.48
C ASP A 210 11.51 -10.91 -8.33
N ARG A 211 10.25 -11.31 -8.15
CA ARG A 211 9.14 -10.40 -7.85
C ARG A 211 9.32 -9.71 -6.49
N ALA A 212 9.72 -10.43 -5.45
CA ALA A 212 10.00 -9.83 -4.14
C ALA A 212 11.19 -8.86 -4.18
N ALA A 213 12.28 -9.25 -4.86
CA ALA A 213 13.48 -8.42 -5.03
C ALA A 213 13.18 -7.15 -5.83
N THR A 214 12.38 -7.26 -6.91
CA THR A 214 11.92 -6.12 -7.70
C THR A 214 11.07 -5.19 -6.85
N LEU A 215 10.09 -5.72 -6.11
CA LEU A 215 9.21 -4.92 -5.25
C LEU A 215 10.00 -4.14 -4.18
N ASN A 216 11.01 -4.74 -3.57
CA ASN A 216 11.88 -4.07 -2.60
C ASN A 216 12.77 -3.01 -3.28
N ARG A 217 13.31 -3.30 -4.47
CA ARG A 217 14.13 -2.36 -5.24
C ARG A 217 13.32 -1.14 -5.66
N ASP A 218 12.12 -1.35 -6.16
CA ASP A 218 11.19 -0.31 -6.54
C ASP A 218 10.84 0.52 -5.31
N PHE A 219 10.39 -0.12 -4.22
CA PHE A 219 10.10 0.58 -2.97
C PHE A 219 11.27 1.45 -2.50
N ARG A 220 12.51 0.97 -2.60
CA ARG A 220 13.69 1.74 -2.17
C ARG A 220 14.02 2.90 -3.09
N THR A 221 14.03 2.64 -4.39
CA THR A 221 14.25 3.68 -5.42
C THR A 221 13.25 4.80 -5.24
N PHE A 222 11.99 4.48 -4.97
CA PHE A 222 10.91 5.46 -4.87
C PHE A 222 10.78 6.13 -3.49
N ASN A 223 11.19 5.49 -2.38
CA ASN A 223 11.03 6.06 -1.03
C ASN A 223 12.32 6.57 -0.38
N PHE A 224 13.51 6.25 -0.91
CA PHE A 224 14.79 6.75 -0.36
C PHE A 224 15.53 7.74 -1.27
N MET A 225 15.05 7.98 -2.49
CA MET A 225 15.57 9.07 -3.35
C MET A 225 14.89 10.42 -3.07
N GLU A 226 13.81 10.46 -2.28
CA GLU A 226 13.23 11.69 -1.77
C GLU A 226 13.22 11.64 -0.23
N ARG A 227 13.65 12.72 0.43
CA ARG A 227 13.49 12.85 1.89
C ARG A 227 12.00 12.63 2.22
N PRO A 228 11.65 11.79 3.20
CA PRO A 228 10.26 11.66 3.60
C PRO A 228 9.82 13.00 4.19
N MET A 229 9.03 13.77 3.42
CA MET A 229 8.19 14.80 4.02
C MET A 229 7.24 14.04 4.95
N ILE A 230 7.36 14.31 6.24
CA ILE A 230 6.40 13.93 7.29
C ILE A 230 4.99 13.91 6.67
N PRO A 231 4.17 12.86 6.86
CA PRO A 231 2.80 12.87 6.37
C PRO A 231 2.12 14.06 7.05
N LYS A 232 1.84 15.10 6.29
CA LYS A 232 0.89 16.12 6.75
C LYS A 232 -0.42 15.40 7.03
N PRO A 233 -1.20 15.83 8.04
CA PRO A 233 -2.55 15.35 8.23
C PRO A 233 -3.25 15.33 6.87
N VAL A 234 -3.99 14.27 6.59
CA VAL A 234 -4.83 14.19 5.39
C VAL A 234 -5.92 15.25 5.56
N GLU A 235 -5.59 16.50 5.23
CA GLU A 235 -6.56 17.35 4.55
C GLU A 235 -7.03 16.51 3.36
N GLU A 236 -8.31 16.20 3.29
CA GLU A 236 -8.91 15.70 2.05
C GLU A 236 -8.71 16.77 0.98
N LYS A 237 -7.53 16.78 0.37
CA LYS A 237 -7.24 17.69 -0.73
C LYS A 237 -8.07 17.21 -1.90
N GLY A 238 -9.12 17.97 -2.22
CA GLY A 238 -9.81 17.88 -3.50
C GLY A 238 -8.85 18.15 -4.65
N TRP A 239 -9.33 17.98 -5.87
CA TRP A 239 -8.60 18.43 -7.05
C TRP A 239 -8.21 19.92 -6.91
N GLN A 240 -7.08 20.30 -7.48
CA GLN A 240 -6.55 21.67 -7.38
C GLN A 240 -6.43 22.29 -8.76
N LYS A 241 -7.01 23.49 -8.92
CA LYS A 241 -6.97 24.25 -10.16
C LYS A 241 -5.52 24.49 -10.63
N PRO A 242 -5.25 24.38 -11.94
CA PRO A 242 -3.96 24.76 -12.50
C PRO A 242 -3.76 26.29 -12.46
N ARG A 243 -2.52 26.72 -12.71
CA ARG A 243 -2.21 28.14 -12.89
C ARG A 243 -2.85 28.67 -14.18
N LEU A 244 -3.12 29.97 -14.21
CA LEU A 244 -3.61 30.69 -15.40
C LEU A 244 -2.77 30.33 -16.64
N GLY A 245 -3.45 29.96 -17.73
CA GLY A 245 -2.82 29.59 -19.00
C GLY A 245 -2.24 28.17 -19.05
N VAL A 246 -2.51 27.33 -18.04
CA VAL A 246 -2.18 25.90 -18.03
C VAL A 246 -3.46 25.08 -18.08
N VAL A 247 -3.50 24.08 -18.96
CA VAL A 247 -4.58 23.09 -18.98
C VAL A 247 -4.18 21.90 -18.12
N LYS A 248 -5.04 21.53 -17.17
CA LYS A 248 -4.85 20.35 -16.33
C LYS A 248 -5.62 19.18 -16.91
N ILE A 249 -4.95 18.05 -17.15
CA ILE A 249 -5.59 16.84 -17.65
C ILE A 249 -5.46 15.73 -16.61
N ASN A 250 -6.59 15.21 -16.17
CA ASN A 250 -6.68 14.04 -15.31
C ASN A 250 -7.05 12.83 -16.17
N PHE A 251 -6.37 11.71 -15.95
CA PHE A 251 -6.72 10.45 -16.61
C PHE A 251 -6.64 9.26 -15.67
N ASP A 252 -7.41 8.23 -16.01
CA ASP A 252 -7.44 6.95 -15.30
C ASP A 252 -7.78 5.80 -16.27
N ALA A 253 -7.39 4.59 -15.91
CA ALA A 253 -7.69 3.38 -16.67
C ALA A 253 -8.01 2.18 -15.77
N ALA A 254 -8.96 1.36 -16.21
CA ALA A 254 -9.31 0.11 -15.54
C ALA A 254 -9.25 -1.06 -16.52
N VAL A 255 -8.94 -2.25 -16.00
CA VAL A 255 -8.92 -3.50 -16.78
C VAL A 255 -9.86 -4.51 -16.12
N GLU A 256 -10.78 -5.06 -16.91
CA GLU A 256 -11.65 -6.15 -16.49
C GLU A 256 -11.74 -7.22 -17.59
N GLY A 257 -11.15 -8.39 -17.32
CA GLY A 257 -11.06 -9.49 -18.29
C GLY A 257 -10.20 -9.13 -19.48
N ARG A 258 -10.79 -9.15 -20.68
CA ARG A 258 -10.13 -8.78 -21.96
C ARG A 258 -10.51 -7.39 -22.45
N ARG A 259 -11.03 -6.55 -21.56
CA ARG A 259 -11.42 -5.18 -21.86
C ARG A 259 -10.66 -4.25 -20.93
N MET A 260 -10.23 -3.12 -21.49
CA MET A 260 -9.81 -1.97 -20.70
C MET A 260 -10.75 -0.81 -20.96
N SER A 261 -10.94 0.03 -19.95
CA SER A 261 -11.59 1.33 -20.09
C SER A 261 -10.63 2.43 -19.70
N PHE A 262 -10.86 3.63 -20.23
CA PHE A 262 -10.14 4.83 -19.86
C PHE A 262 -11.08 6.01 -19.73
N GLY A 263 -10.69 6.97 -18.89
CA GLY A 263 -11.33 8.28 -18.75
C GLY A 263 -10.26 9.36 -18.73
N VAL A 264 -10.49 10.42 -19.50
CA VAL A 264 -9.61 11.60 -19.64
C VAL A 264 -10.48 12.84 -19.55
N VAL A 265 -10.13 13.77 -18.67
CA VAL A 265 -10.81 15.06 -18.53
C VAL A 265 -9.81 16.19 -18.43
N ALA A 266 -9.96 17.20 -19.29
CA ALA A 266 -9.13 18.38 -19.33
C ALA A 266 -9.89 19.59 -18.79
N ARG A 267 -9.26 20.36 -17.91
CA ARG A 267 -9.83 21.51 -17.22
C ARG A 267 -8.90 22.71 -17.24
N ASP A 268 -9.46 23.91 -17.24
CA ASP A 268 -8.71 25.16 -17.13
C ASP A 268 -8.49 25.61 -15.67
N HIS A 269 -7.91 26.80 -15.52
CA HIS A 269 -7.63 27.44 -14.24
C HIS A 269 -8.87 27.88 -13.44
N ASP A 270 -10.05 27.97 -14.06
CA ASP A 270 -11.31 28.26 -13.39
C ASP A 270 -12.05 26.96 -13.02
N GLY A 271 -11.55 25.80 -13.47
CA GLY A 271 -12.18 24.49 -13.28
C GLY A 271 -13.15 24.11 -14.39
N PHE A 272 -13.29 24.91 -15.45
CA PHE A 272 -14.14 24.58 -16.58
C PHE A 272 -13.54 23.43 -17.41
N VAL A 273 -14.37 22.47 -17.76
CA VAL A 273 -13.99 21.34 -18.62
C VAL A 273 -13.79 21.85 -20.04
N LEU A 274 -12.58 21.74 -20.58
CA LEU A 274 -12.26 22.12 -21.96
C LEU A 274 -12.48 20.98 -22.95
N GLY A 275 -12.58 19.75 -22.44
CA GLY A 275 -12.84 18.55 -23.22
C GLY A 275 -12.36 17.29 -22.52
N GLY A 276 -12.65 16.15 -23.12
CA GLY A 276 -12.24 14.87 -22.57
C GLY A 276 -12.54 13.70 -23.51
N ARG A 277 -12.09 12.53 -23.09
CA ARG A 277 -12.26 11.27 -23.80
C ARG A 277 -12.58 10.17 -22.82
N ALA A 278 -13.48 9.28 -23.19
CA ALA A 278 -13.76 8.08 -22.45
C ALA A 278 -13.93 6.94 -23.44
N GLY A 279 -13.47 5.74 -23.11
CA GLY A 279 -13.52 4.64 -24.06
C GLY A 279 -13.34 3.28 -23.45
N VAL A 280 -13.78 2.27 -24.21
CA VAL A 280 -13.52 0.86 -23.94
C VAL A 280 -12.79 0.26 -25.14
N LEU A 281 -11.74 -0.50 -24.87
CA LEU A 281 -10.92 -1.17 -25.88
C LEU A 281 -10.77 -2.64 -25.49
N GLU A 282 -10.77 -3.53 -26.48
CA GLU A 282 -10.33 -4.91 -26.27
C GLU A 282 -8.81 -4.91 -26.05
N SER A 283 -8.40 -5.50 -24.93
CA SER A 283 -6.99 -5.55 -24.55
C SER A 283 -6.75 -6.73 -23.64
N ASN A 284 -5.69 -7.48 -23.91
CA ASN A 284 -5.14 -8.49 -23.01
C ASN A 284 -4.02 -7.91 -22.12
N ALA A 285 -3.85 -6.58 -22.11
CA ALA A 285 -2.78 -5.92 -21.40
C ALA A 285 -3.13 -5.72 -19.91
N GLY A 286 -2.12 -5.77 -19.05
CA GLY A 286 -2.28 -5.51 -17.63
C GLY A 286 -2.58 -4.04 -17.32
N ALA A 287 -2.95 -3.75 -16.07
CA ALA A 287 -3.33 -2.41 -15.60
C ALA A 287 -2.29 -1.33 -15.97
N GLU A 288 -0.99 -1.61 -15.86
CA GLU A 288 0.06 -0.65 -16.21
C GLU A 288 0.03 -0.20 -17.68
N TRP A 289 -0.33 -1.10 -18.60
CA TRP A 289 -0.45 -0.80 -20.02
C TRP A 289 -1.74 -0.07 -20.33
N ALA A 290 -2.82 -0.33 -19.58
CA ALA A 290 -4.05 0.42 -19.70
C ALA A 290 -3.87 1.89 -19.28
N GLU A 291 -3.11 2.13 -18.21
CA GLU A 291 -2.72 3.48 -17.77
C GLU A 291 -1.89 4.21 -18.84
N LEU A 292 -0.96 3.50 -19.48
CA LEU A 292 -0.17 4.05 -20.59
C LEU A 292 -1.05 4.36 -21.81
N GLN A 293 -2.09 3.56 -22.05
CA GLN A 293 -3.07 3.82 -23.11
C GLN A 293 -3.92 5.05 -22.78
N ALA A 294 -4.36 5.23 -21.53
CA ALA A 294 -5.08 6.43 -21.11
C ALA A 294 -4.20 7.69 -21.22
N LEU A 295 -2.90 7.59 -20.92
CA LEU A 295 -1.94 8.66 -21.21
C LEU A 295 -1.85 8.96 -22.72
N ALA A 296 -1.85 7.93 -23.56
CA ALA A 296 -1.83 8.13 -25.02
C ALA A 296 -3.07 8.93 -25.48
N GLU A 297 -4.25 8.62 -24.97
CA GLU A 297 -5.49 9.36 -25.26
C GLU A 297 -5.46 10.79 -24.72
N CYS A 298 -4.87 11.00 -23.53
CA CYS A 298 -4.62 12.33 -22.97
C CYS A 298 -3.74 13.18 -23.90
N LEU A 299 -2.65 12.62 -24.41
CA LEU A 299 -1.75 13.31 -25.32
C LEU A 299 -2.40 13.52 -26.70
N GLU A 300 -3.14 12.55 -27.22
CA GLU A 300 -3.93 12.71 -28.45
C GLU A 300 -4.88 13.91 -28.37
N LEU A 301 -5.67 13.98 -27.29
CA LEU A 301 -6.58 15.10 -27.02
C LEU A 301 -5.84 16.43 -26.97
N ALA A 302 -4.71 16.49 -26.26
CA ALA A 302 -3.95 17.74 -26.14
C ALA A 302 -3.40 18.23 -27.49
N ARG A 303 -2.99 17.31 -28.37
CA ARG A 303 -2.52 17.64 -29.72
C ARG A 303 -3.66 18.14 -30.60
N GLU A 304 -4.81 17.49 -30.58
CA GLU A 304 -6.00 17.93 -31.34
C GLU A 304 -6.45 19.33 -30.93
N LYS A 305 -6.47 19.60 -29.62
CA LYS A 305 -6.83 20.90 -29.04
C LYS A 305 -5.71 21.93 -29.11
N ARG A 306 -4.52 21.54 -29.58
CA ARG A 306 -3.31 22.38 -29.70
C ARG A 306 -2.92 23.05 -28.39
N TRP A 307 -3.07 22.35 -27.27
CA TRP A 307 -2.66 22.85 -25.97
C TRP A 307 -1.14 22.79 -25.83
N LEU A 308 -0.54 23.93 -25.48
CA LEU A 308 0.91 24.10 -25.45
C LEU A 308 1.50 23.98 -24.03
N LYS A 309 0.69 24.14 -22.99
CA LYS A 309 1.08 24.07 -21.58
C LYS A 309 0.14 23.14 -20.83
N LEU A 310 0.69 22.04 -20.31
CA LEU A 310 -0.09 20.98 -19.68
C LEU A 310 0.42 20.66 -18.28
N GLU A 311 -0.52 20.42 -17.37
CA GLU A 311 -0.29 19.67 -16.15
C GLU A 311 -1.08 18.37 -16.22
N VAL A 312 -0.40 17.25 -16.44
CA VAL A 312 -1.02 15.93 -16.62
C VAL A 312 -0.92 15.15 -15.32
N GLU A 313 -2.06 14.77 -14.76
CA GLU A 313 -2.20 14.10 -13.47
C GLU A 313 -2.75 12.68 -13.60
N SER A 314 -2.17 11.76 -12.82
CA SER A 314 -2.62 10.38 -12.67
C SER A 314 -2.35 9.89 -11.25
N ASP A 315 -3.19 8.98 -10.75
CA ASP A 315 -2.98 8.28 -9.48
C ASP A 315 -2.04 7.06 -9.59
N CYS A 316 -1.61 6.71 -10.81
CA CYS A 316 -0.61 5.68 -11.06
C CYS A 316 0.82 6.21 -10.86
N ALA A 317 1.31 6.13 -9.62
CA ALA A 317 2.67 6.58 -9.26
C ALA A 317 3.78 5.93 -10.13
N ASN A 318 3.61 4.66 -10.52
CA ASN A 318 4.58 3.97 -11.38
C ASN A 318 4.70 4.63 -12.75
N LEU A 319 3.57 4.93 -13.41
CA LEU A 319 3.56 5.61 -14.71
C LEU A 319 4.18 7.01 -14.63
N VAL A 320 3.78 7.81 -13.64
CA VAL A 320 4.32 9.17 -13.46
C VAL A 320 5.83 9.14 -13.21
N ASN A 321 6.32 8.18 -12.41
CA ASN A 321 7.75 8.03 -12.18
C ASN A 321 8.50 7.64 -13.46
N ARG A 322 7.96 6.72 -14.26
CA ARG A 322 8.57 6.35 -15.55
C ARG A 322 8.57 7.51 -16.56
N LEU A 323 7.55 8.36 -16.55
CA LEU A 323 7.53 9.59 -17.36
C LEU A 323 8.68 10.54 -17.00
N LYS A 324 8.94 10.75 -15.70
CA LYS A 324 10.05 11.59 -15.23
C LYS A 324 11.42 11.06 -15.69
N TRP A 325 11.58 9.74 -15.75
CA TRP A 325 12.83 9.08 -16.11
C TRP A 325 12.83 8.47 -17.53
N ALA A 326 11.90 8.90 -18.39
CA ALA A 326 11.68 8.28 -19.70
C ALA A 326 12.93 8.24 -20.60
N ARG A 327 13.87 9.19 -20.42
CA ARG A 327 15.12 9.24 -21.19
C ARG A 327 16.08 8.09 -20.89
N VAL A 328 16.00 7.52 -19.70
CA VAL A 328 16.90 6.45 -19.22
C VAL A 328 16.17 5.10 -19.05
N ASP A 329 14.86 5.03 -19.31
CA ASP A 329 14.10 3.78 -19.30
C ASP A 329 14.21 3.07 -20.67
N PHE A 330 15.04 2.03 -20.72
CA PHE A 330 15.24 1.19 -21.92
C PHE A 330 14.21 0.06 -22.08
N SER A 331 13.23 -0.08 -21.18
CA SER A 331 12.19 -1.10 -21.29
C SER A 331 11.21 -0.80 -22.44
N THR A 332 10.42 -1.80 -22.85
CA THR A 332 9.35 -1.62 -23.85
C THR A 332 8.37 -0.51 -23.44
N TYR A 333 8.12 -0.40 -22.14
CA TYR A 333 7.28 0.64 -21.56
C TYR A 333 7.90 2.04 -21.74
N GLY A 334 9.18 2.19 -21.38
CA GLY A 334 9.94 3.43 -21.58
C GLY A 334 10.10 3.80 -23.06
N PHE A 335 10.27 2.83 -23.95
CA PHE A 335 10.24 3.05 -25.40
C PHE A 335 8.89 3.63 -25.86
N ARG A 336 7.78 3.04 -25.41
CA ARG A 336 6.44 3.51 -25.77
C ARG A 336 6.16 4.93 -25.25
N ILE A 337 6.56 5.24 -24.02
CA ILE A 337 6.47 6.62 -23.48
C ILE A 337 7.26 7.59 -24.37
N ARG A 338 8.51 7.27 -24.71
CA ARG A 338 9.33 8.12 -25.58
C ARG A 338 8.68 8.32 -26.96
N GLN A 339 8.09 7.27 -27.52
CA GLN A 339 7.37 7.36 -28.79
C GLN A 339 6.17 8.32 -28.71
N LEU A 340 5.39 8.27 -27.61
CA LEU A 340 4.28 9.18 -27.39
C LEU A 340 4.75 10.63 -27.28
N LEU A 341 5.80 10.89 -26.49
CA LEU A 341 6.34 12.24 -26.29
C LEU A 341 7.01 12.81 -27.55
N ASN A 342 7.70 11.97 -28.34
CA ASN A 342 8.33 12.36 -29.59
C ASN A 342 7.33 12.74 -30.71
N SER A 343 6.02 12.49 -30.50
CA SER A 343 4.98 12.97 -31.42
C SER A 343 4.71 14.48 -31.30
N PHE A 344 5.32 15.14 -30.31
CA PHE A 344 5.23 16.59 -30.10
C PHE A 344 6.57 17.26 -30.39
N ASP A 345 6.52 18.55 -30.69
CA ASP A 345 7.72 19.39 -30.75
C ASP A 345 8.42 19.39 -29.37
N PRO A 346 9.75 19.18 -29.29
CA PRO A 346 10.49 19.18 -28.03
C PRO A 346 10.28 20.42 -27.16
N CYS A 347 10.04 21.59 -27.77
CA CYS A 347 9.76 22.86 -27.07
C CYS A 347 8.37 22.85 -26.42
N ILE A 348 7.40 22.15 -27.02
CA ILE A 348 6.07 21.93 -26.44
C ILE A 348 6.18 20.94 -25.29
N VAL A 349 6.89 19.83 -25.48
CA VAL A 349 7.08 18.81 -24.42
C VAL A 349 7.73 19.40 -23.17
N PHE A 350 8.62 20.38 -23.32
CA PHE A 350 9.23 21.08 -22.18
C PHE A 350 8.20 21.80 -21.28
N ASN A 351 7.04 22.15 -21.83
CA ASN A 351 5.93 22.77 -21.11
C ASN A 351 4.93 21.76 -20.53
N PHE A 352 5.19 20.46 -20.64
CA PHE A 352 4.36 19.40 -20.07
C PHE A 352 4.91 18.97 -18.72
N LYS A 353 4.05 19.00 -17.71
CA LYS A 353 4.38 18.58 -16.36
C LYS A 353 3.56 17.36 -16.00
N PHE A 354 4.22 16.23 -15.72
CA PHE A 354 3.57 15.00 -15.28
C PHE A 354 3.62 14.91 -13.75
N VAL A 355 2.45 14.78 -13.13
CA VAL A 355 2.27 14.89 -11.67
C VAL A 355 1.50 13.68 -11.15
N TRP A 356 1.98 13.11 -10.05
CA TRP A 356 1.23 12.09 -9.34
C TRP A 356 0.25 12.78 -8.40
N THR A 357 -0.99 12.29 -8.37
CA THR A 357 -2.04 12.82 -7.51
C THR A 357 -2.74 11.70 -6.75
N PRO A 358 -3.17 11.89 -5.49
CA PRO A 358 -3.97 10.90 -4.79
C PRO A 358 -5.30 10.63 -5.51
N ARG A 359 -5.87 9.43 -5.32
CA ARG A 359 -7.18 9.05 -5.89
C ARG A 359 -8.30 10.04 -5.60
N CYS A 360 -8.29 10.70 -4.43
CA CYS A 360 -9.30 11.69 -4.07
C CYS A 360 -9.31 12.91 -5.00
N CYS A 361 -8.18 13.22 -5.65
CA CYS A 361 -8.03 14.30 -6.62
C CYS A 361 -8.27 13.84 -8.07
N ASN A 362 -8.33 12.53 -8.33
CA ASN A 362 -8.51 11.95 -9.68
C ASN A 362 -9.93 11.41 -9.93
N LYS A 363 -10.91 11.74 -9.06
CA LYS A 363 -12.27 11.20 -9.07
C LYS A 363 -12.99 11.38 -10.42
N ALA A 364 -12.81 12.52 -11.09
CA ALA A 364 -13.49 12.80 -12.34
C ALA A 364 -13.05 11.82 -13.46
N ALA A 365 -11.76 11.52 -13.55
CA ALA A 365 -11.25 10.57 -14.53
C ALA A 365 -11.66 9.12 -14.20
N ASP A 366 -11.62 8.73 -12.92
CA ASP A 366 -12.06 7.41 -12.45
C ASP A 366 -13.55 7.17 -12.71
N GLN A 367 -14.41 8.15 -12.41
CA GLN A 367 -15.84 8.04 -12.70
C GLN A 367 -16.12 7.98 -14.20
N LEU A 368 -15.40 8.78 -15.01
CA LEU A 368 -15.52 8.75 -16.46
C LEU A 368 -15.09 7.40 -17.05
N CYS A 369 -14.02 6.82 -16.52
CA CYS A 369 -13.53 5.49 -16.86
C CYS A 369 -14.59 4.41 -16.57
N LYS A 370 -15.17 4.42 -15.37
CA LYS A 370 -16.26 3.51 -14.97
C LYS A 370 -17.52 3.69 -15.80
N TRP A 371 -17.86 4.93 -16.12
CA TRP A 371 -18.99 5.25 -16.98
C TRP A 371 -18.82 4.67 -18.38
N ALA A 372 -17.64 4.83 -18.99
CA ALA A 372 -17.35 4.25 -20.31
C ALA A 372 -17.44 2.73 -20.29
N PHE A 373 -16.89 2.09 -19.24
CA PHE A 373 -16.98 0.65 -19.06
C PHE A 373 -18.43 0.15 -18.97
N LYS A 374 -19.24 0.79 -18.12
CA LYS A 374 -20.64 0.43 -17.89
C LYS A 374 -21.49 0.58 -19.14
N ASN A 375 -21.26 1.63 -19.92
CA ASN A 375 -22.01 1.92 -21.14
C ASN A 375 -21.40 1.28 -22.39
N ASN A 376 -20.25 0.61 -22.26
CA ASN A 376 -19.48 0.01 -23.35
C ASN A 376 -19.33 0.97 -24.55
N CYS A 377 -18.93 2.21 -24.27
CA CYS A 377 -18.91 3.29 -25.25
C CYS A 377 -17.51 3.93 -25.37
N THR A 378 -17.30 4.56 -26.52
CA THR A 378 -16.14 5.44 -26.77
C THR A 378 -16.66 6.79 -27.23
N LYS A 379 -16.34 7.84 -26.49
CA LYS A 379 -16.83 9.20 -26.69
C LYS A 379 -15.72 10.22 -26.43
N ALA A 380 -15.54 11.14 -27.36
CA ALA A 380 -14.87 12.41 -27.13
C ALA A 380 -15.94 13.49 -26.89
N PHE A 381 -15.63 14.46 -26.05
CA PHE A 381 -16.55 15.55 -25.70
C PHE A 381 -15.77 16.84 -25.45
N ASP A 382 -16.47 17.96 -25.55
CA ASP A 382 -15.94 19.29 -25.22
C ASP A 382 -16.52 19.75 -23.89
N MET A 383 -17.42 20.74 -23.90
CA MET A 383 -18.15 21.15 -22.70
C MET A 383 -19.29 20.17 -22.35
N ASP A 384 -19.67 19.28 -23.28
CA ASP A 384 -20.80 18.35 -23.20
C ASP A 384 -20.43 16.99 -22.58
N TYR A 385 -19.76 17.04 -21.43
CA TYR A 385 -19.33 15.86 -20.69
C TYR A 385 -20.52 15.05 -20.12
N PRO A 386 -20.34 13.73 -19.85
CA PRO A 386 -21.39 12.89 -19.27
C PRO A 386 -21.92 13.44 -17.93
N ILE A 387 -23.23 13.43 -17.73
CA ILE A 387 -23.86 13.98 -16.50
C ILE A 387 -23.38 13.26 -15.23
N GLU A 388 -22.92 12.02 -15.37
CA GLU A 388 -22.43 11.17 -14.29
C GLU A 388 -21.16 11.69 -13.62
N ILE A 389 -20.38 12.56 -14.29
CA ILE A 389 -19.21 13.21 -13.67
C ILE A 389 -19.51 14.64 -13.21
N HIS A 390 -20.72 15.17 -13.45
CA HIS A 390 -21.05 16.58 -13.24
C HIS A 390 -20.85 17.02 -11.79
N ASP A 391 -21.32 16.22 -10.82
CA ASP A 391 -21.18 16.55 -9.41
C ASP A 391 -19.72 16.63 -8.98
N VAL A 392 -18.85 15.77 -9.51
CA VAL A 392 -17.41 15.82 -9.22
C VAL A 392 -16.78 17.05 -9.83
N ILE A 393 -17.13 17.40 -11.08
CA ILE A 393 -16.64 18.61 -11.74
C ILE A 393 -17.04 19.86 -10.97
N LEU A 394 -18.28 19.96 -10.51
CA LEU A 394 -18.75 21.09 -9.70
C LEU A 394 -18.02 21.19 -8.36
N ASN A 395 -17.89 20.07 -7.64
CA ASN A 395 -17.18 20.04 -6.36
C ASN A 395 -15.70 20.41 -6.51
N ASP A 396 -15.05 19.95 -7.59
CA ASP A 396 -13.67 20.30 -7.90
C ASP A 396 -13.51 21.78 -8.31
N ALA A 397 -14.54 22.40 -8.90
CA ALA A 397 -14.52 23.81 -9.31
C ALA A 397 -14.85 24.80 -8.19
N ILE A 398 -15.50 24.36 -7.10
CA ILE A 398 -15.81 25.22 -5.93
C ILE A 398 -14.59 25.36 -5.02
N ASN A 399 -13.74 24.32 -4.96
CA ASN A 399 -12.44 24.35 -4.29
C ASN A 399 -11.38 25.12 -5.11
#